data_AF-A0AAU9INM1-F1
#
_entry.id   AF-A0AAU9INM1-F1
#
_cell.length_a   1.000
_cell.length_b   1.000
_cell.length_c   1.000
_cell.angle_alpha   90.00
_cell.angle_beta   90.00
_cell.angle_gamma   90.00
#
_symmetry.space_group_name_H-M   'P 1'
#
loop_
_entity.id
_entity.type
_entity.pdbx_description
1 polymer ?
#
loop_
_entity_poly.entity_id
_entity_poly.type
_entity_poly.pdbx_seq_one_letter_code
_entity_poly.pdbx_strand_id
1 'polypeptide(L)'
;MNNSFLNLTYSEPSLLNITRSTTAGASFKIRKKIPKELKKSESSICSYEPSFSEKLYRRKSHNKIEINPHVAARVVKEYFIPMFETNTKLLNDKKRSMSIGIQNRAKFQEKYKLSDEIKEKLATTTGELDKLKGNWENTIDEIEKIKNEITETRLKMEDAKTFLENIKFQLKLSGFSLETDDLITFSVEQKNRGLFKLCEETSSEKSKLRRLCAREREENDQLKIKTKELVHWSALLKMQNDIMGERLKGIFDSVVSLCGENSSSQKLDWEKQFIMNSAQEINDFEEITAAKTFLALQDATDFQFQNQNILKNKLTNQMEMRKIRNQMKDIISRKQKDLQKAVVERDFFRDKFQSLEKESKDFSETYEKLRQYAREVRPRNRLNNADEEKMCKNCGKSYYEKENFNWSCSIHPNDWNGSIYWCCGKTRIDAPGCIKHKHDPRLDELDEEEDKEDKSKHQRCSSCKGTGHTPRHCTKDPNARSAIDLSEEKERLKKFHKQRTKMGTMNLKNHTKLIGMIQTKLAKQEKSRLGKSAFIDISQYRDNLNIKYAYNMNSSDMLIPHKSYSFKSLKRDDSRSEIGSPELSAIHHRKSIENENF
;
A
#
# COMPACT_ATOMS: atom_id res chain seq x y z
N MET A 1 38.12 -19.04 7.52
CA MET A 1 39.36 -18.33 7.11
C MET A 1 39.94 -17.61 8.33
N ASN A 2 41.21 -17.20 8.24
CA ASN A 2 42.16 -16.94 9.33
C ASN A 2 41.81 -15.82 10.36
N ASN A 3 42.62 -15.80 11.43
CA ASN A 3 42.81 -14.77 12.48
C ASN A 3 41.73 -14.77 13.57
N SER A 4 41.94 -15.21 14.82
CA SER A 4 43.14 -15.41 15.66
C SER A 4 43.90 -14.14 16.09
N PHE A 5 43.96 -13.92 17.41
CA PHE A 5 45.11 -13.36 18.14
C PHE A 5 45.03 -13.79 19.62
N LEU A 6 46.20 -14.01 20.23
CA LEU A 6 46.36 -14.34 21.66
C LEU A 6 46.71 -13.10 22.48
N ASN A 7 46.54 -13.18 23.81
CA ASN A 7 47.64 -12.85 24.72
C ASN A 7 47.47 -13.52 26.09
N LEU A 8 48.60 -13.93 26.67
CA LEU A 8 48.75 -14.59 27.97
C LEU A 8 50.05 -14.07 28.59
N THR A 9 50.02 -13.63 29.84
CA THR A 9 51.24 -13.30 30.61
C THR A 9 51.10 -13.71 32.08
N TYR A 10 52.15 -14.35 32.60
CA TYR A 10 52.30 -14.81 33.98
C TYR A 10 52.52 -13.65 34.97
N SER A 11 52.21 -13.88 36.25
CA SER A 11 53.00 -13.33 37.37
C SER A 11 52.79 -14.09 38.68
N GLU A 12 53.85 -14.74 39.17
CA GLU A 12 54.06 -15.33 40.50
C GLU A 12 55.60 -15.45 40.69
N PRO A 13 56.17 -15.69 41.89
CA PRO A 13 55.63 -15.60 43.25
C PRO A 13 56.51 -14.69 44.17
N SER A 14 56.21 -14.63 45.48
CA SER A 14 57.19 -14.19 46.48
C SER A 14 56.98 -14.82 47.87
N LEU A 15 57.94 -15.64 48.31
CA LEU A 15 58.07 -16.12 49.69
C LEU A 15 59.06 -15.24 50.46
N LEU A 16 58.87 -15.07 51.78
CA LEU A 16 59.96 -14.67 52.69
C LEU A 16 59.71 -15.13 54.14
N ASN A 17 60.75 -15.65 54.79
CA ASN A 17 60.73 -16.10 56.19
C ASN A 17 61.32 -15.02 57.12
N ILE A 18 60.80 -14.91 58.36
CA ILE A 18 61.50 -14.29 59.50
C ILE A 18 61.38 -15.20 60.74
N THR A 19 62.35 -15.12 61.66
CA THR A 19 62.79 -16.20 62.56
C THR A 19 62.48 -16.03 64.06
N ARG A 20 62.84 -17.05 64.86
CA ARG A 20 62.62 -17.20 66.31
C ARG A 20 63.52 -16.35 67.23
N SER A 21 63.02 -16.03 68.43
CA SER A 21 63.73 -16.07 69.74
C SER A 21 62.67 -16.07 70.88
N THR A 22 62.66 -16.88 71.95
CA THR A 22 63.63 -17.16 73.06
C THR A 22 64.01 -15.90 73.87
N THR A 23 64.00 -15.84 75.22
CA THR A 23 63.87 -16.87 76.29
C THR A 23 63.59 -16.25 77.68
N ALA A 24 63.02 -17.04 78.62
CA ALA A 24 63.02 -16.84 80.10
C ALA A 24 62.31 -15.58 80.68
N GLY A 25 61.94 -15.49 81.98
CA GLY A 25 61.87 -16.49 83.07
C GLY A 25 61.70 -15.86 84.48
N ALA A 26 61.08 -16.59 85.44
CA ALA A 26 60.92 -16.25 86.89
C ALA A 26 60.05 -15.00 87.26
N SER A 27 59.52 -14.81 88.49
CA SER A 27 58.99 -15.75 89.52
C SER A 27 58.21 -15.05 90.67
N PHE A 28 57.20 -15.74 91.24
CA PHE A 28 56.70 -15.69 92.64
C PHE A 28 55.95 -14.48 93.29
N LYS A 29 54.94 -14.85 94.13
CA LYS A 29 54.46 -14.27 95.42
C LYS A 29 53.51 -13.03 95.50
N ILE A 30 52.20 -13.34 95.55
CA ILE A 30 51.24 -13.09 96.67
C ILE A 30 51.36 -11.77 97.49
N ARG A 31 50.27 -10.98 97.53
CA ARG A 31 49.71 -10.41 98.80
C ARG A 31 48.24 -9.97 98.69
N LYS A 32 47.53 -9.96 99.82
CA LYS A 32 46.10 -9.57 99.98
C LYS A 32 45.95 -8.07 100.34
N LYS A 33 44.78 -7.47 100.08
CA LYS A 33 44.08 -6.56 101.03
C LYS A 33 42.59 -6.38 100.69
N ILE A 34 41.81 -5.87 101.66
CA ILE A 34 40.32 -5.76 101.68
C ILE A 34 39.94 -4.37 102.24
N PRO A 35 38.90 -3.69 101.70
CA PRO A 35 37.64 -3.33 102.42
C PRO A 35 36.40 -3.97 101.74
N LYS A 36 35.17 -4.16 102.28
CA LYS A 36 34.45 -3.86 103.55
C LYS A 36 34.07 -2.39 103.88
N GLU A 37 32.81 -2.01 104.17
CA GLU A 37 31.48 -2.64 103.90
C GLU A 37 30.55 -1.64 103.13
N LEU A 38 29.35 -1.13 103.51
CA LEU A 38 28.46 -1.29 104.68
C LEU A 38 26.96 -1.01 104.36
N LYS A 39 26.21 -2.06 103.95
CA LYS A 39 24.76 -2.32 104.25
C LYS A 39 23.62 -1.39 103.75
N LYS A 40 22.50 -2.07 103.40
CA LYS A 40 21.06 -1.67 103.52
C LYS A 40 20.49 -0.60 102.55
N SER A 41 19.20 -0.60 102.19
CA SER A 41 18.09 -1.57 102.45
C SER A 41 16.93 -1.49 101.44
N GLU A 42 16.14 -2.57 101.43
CA GLU A 42 14.82 -2.84 100.82
C GLU A 42 13.84 -1.68 100.50
N SER A 43 13.31 -1.68 99.27
CA SER A 43 11.86 -1.57 98.91
C SER A 43 11.73 -1.68 97.38
N SER A 44 11.07 -2.69 96.81
CA SER A 44 9.61 -2.76 96.58
C SER A 44 9.01 -1.52 95.88
N ILE A 45 8.75 -1.63 94.57
CA ILE A 45 7.53 -1.18 93.87
C ILE A 45 7.57 -1.71 92.43
N CYS A 46 6.43 -2.19 91.92
CA CYS A 46 6.25 -2.58 90.51
C CYS A 46 5.88 -1.35 89.67
N SER A 47 6.42 -1.23 88.47
CA SER A 47 5.97 -0.25 87.47
C SER A 47 5.90 -0.89 86.08
N TYR A 48 4.72 -0.79 85.45
CA TYR A 48 4.45 -1.29 84.10
C TYR A 48 5.31 -0.58 83.04
N GLU A 49 5.75 -1.32 82.01
CA GLU A 49 6.03 -0.71 80.72
C GLU A 49 4.70 -0.35 80.02
N PRO A 50 4.52 0.88 79.51
CA PRO A 50 3.31 1.27 78.81
C PRO A 50 3.25 0.68 77.40
N SER A 51 2.08 0.15 77.03
CA SER A 51 1.85 -0.48 75.73
C SER A 51 2.06 0.48 74.55
N PHE A 52 2.33 -0.06 73.36
CA PHE A 52 2.55 0.73 72.14
C PHE A 52 1.39 1.71 71.84
N SER A 53 0.16 1.30 72.15
CA SER A 53 -1.08 2.09 72.10
C SER A 53 -0.97 3.44 72.82
N GLU A 54 -0.27 3.46 73.95
CA GLU A 54 -0.19 4.59 74.87
C GLU A 54 0.85 5.64 74.44
N LYS A 55 1.85 5.20 73.66
CA LYS A 55 2.83 6.08 73.00
C LYS A 55 2.20 6.90 71.85
N LEU A 56 1.09 6.44 71.27
CA LEU A 56 0.38 7.16 70.19
C LEU A 56 -0.47 8.35 70.70
N TYR A 57 -1.06 8.26 71.89
CA TYR A 57 -1.94 9.32 72.40
C TYR A 57 -1.22 10.61 72.84
N ARG A 58 0.09 10.56 73.14
CA ARG A 58 0.88 11.74 73.54
C ARG A 58 1.26 12.70 72.39
N ARG A 59 0.72 12.53 71.18
CA ARG A 59 0.92 13.44 70.02
C ARG A 59 -0.29 14.32 69.67
N LYS A 60 -1.09 14.72 70.66
CA LYS A 60 -2.22 15.67 70.51
C LYS A 60 -2.11 16.96 71.35
N SER A 61 -0.93 17.58 71.41
CA SER A 61 -0.81 19.02 71.69
C SER A 61 0.49 19.60 71.14
N HIS A 62 0.36 20.40 70.07
CA HIS A 62 1.06 21.66 69.76
C HIS A 62 1.20 21.86 68.25
N ASN A 63 1.28 23.14 67.86
CA ASN A 63 1.50 23.65 66.50
C ASN A 63 0.46 23.21 65.46
N LYS A 64 -0.65 23.96 65.41
CA LYS A 64 -1.38 24.17 64.14
C LYS A 64 -0.43 24.88 63.17
N ILE A 65 0.28 24.12 62.33
CA ILE A 65 0.96 24.69 61.18
C ILE A 65 -0.13 25.07 60.18
N GLU A 66 -0.28 26.36 59.88
CA GLU A 66 -1.16 26.81 58.80
C GLU A 66 -0.56 26.36 57.47
N ILE A 67 -1.12 25.29 56.91
CA ILE A 67 -0.67 24.75 55.63
C ILE A 67 -1.02 25.77 54.55
N ASN A 68 0.02 26.46 54.04
CA ASN A 68 -0.13 27.45 52.99
C ASN A 68 -0.97 26.88 51.83
N PRO A 69 -2.11 27.51 51.45
CA PRO A 69 -3.00 26.99 50.43
C PRO A 69 -2.32 26.70 49.08
N HIS A 70 -1.28 27.45 48.73
CA HIS A 70 -0.50 27.20 47.51
C HIS A 70 0.31 25.89 47.58
N VAL A 71 0.82 25.52 48.76
CA VAL A 71 1.54 24.25 48.97
C VAL A 71 0.54 23.09 49.01
N ALA A 72 -0.61 23.25 49.66
CA ALA A 72 -1.68 22.25 49.65
C ALA A 72 -2.20 22.01 48.21
N ALA A 73 -2.49 23.08 47.47
CA ALA A 73 -2.92 22.99 46.07
C ALA A 73 -1.85 22.37 45.16
N ARG A 74 -0.56 22.65 45.43
CA ARG A 74 0.56 22.04 44.71
C ARG A 74 0.66 20.54 44.97
N VAL A 75 0.60 20.11 46.23
CA VAL A 75 0.61 18.68 46.59
C VAL A 75 -0.61 17.97 45.99
N VAL A 76 -1.80 18.58 46.04
CA VAL A 76 -2.99 18.05 45.38
C VAL A 76 -2.78 17.92 43.87
N LYS A 77 -2.24 18.95 43.20
CA LYS A 77 -2.05 18.95 41.74
C LYS A 77 -0.93 18.04 41.24
N GLU A 78 0.19 17.95 41.95
CA GLU A 78 1.37 17.19 41.52
C GLU A 78 1.30 15.70 41.94
N TYR A 79 0.57 15.35 43.01
CA TYR A 79 0.52 13.97 43.53
C TYR A 79 -0.88 13.34 43.52
N PHE A 80 -1.92 14.05 43.98
CA PHE A 80 -3.27 13.46 44.07
C PHE A 80 -4.03 13.48 42.74
N ILE A 81 -4.00 14.58 41.97
CA ILE A 81 -4.71 14.67 40.69
C ILE A 81 -4.25 13.58 39.70
N PRO A 82 -2.95 13.29 39.48
CA PRO A 82 -2.52 12.18 38.62
C PRO A 82 -3.05 10.80 39.04
N MET A 83 -3.21 10.59 40.36
CA MET A 83 -3.73 9.35 40.94
C MET A 83 -5.25 9.18 40.74
N PHE A 84 -5.99 10.28 40.60
CA PHE A 84 -7.42 10.27 40.22
C PHE A 84 -7.63 10.37 38.71
N GLU A 85 -6.73 11.01 37.96
CA GLU A 85 -6.74 11.04 36.49
C GLU A 85 -6.51 9.65 35.88
N THR A 86 -5.62 8.83 36.46
CA THR A 86 -5.42 7.44 36.01
C THR A 86 -6.69 6.60 36.21
N ASN A 87 -7.33 6.72 37.37
CA ASN A 87 -8.59 6.03 37.66
C ASN A 87 -9.78 6.54 36.80
N THR A 88 -9.84 7.84 36.51
CA THR A 88 -10.92 8.40 35.65
C THR A 88 -10.68 8.13 34.17
N LYS A 89 -9.43 8.05 33.69
CA LYS A 89 -9.10 7.53 32.35
C LYS A 89 -9.56 6.07 32.22
N LEU A 90 -9.20 5.19 33.16
CA LEU A 90 -9.67 3.80 33.21
C LEU A 90 -11.21 3.67 33.22
N LEU A 91 -11.92 4.52 33.97
CA LEU A 91 -13.39 4.54 33.98
C LEU A 91 -14.00 5.04 32.66
N ASN A 92 -13.37 6.03 32.01
CA ASN A 92 -13.83 6.55 30.73
C ASN A 92 -13.56 5.59 29.57
N ASP A 93 -12.39 4.95 29.54
CA ASP A 93 -12.07 3.91 28.56
C ASP A 93 -13.00 2.69 28.71
N LYS A 94 -13.31 2.29 29.95
CA LYS A 94 -14.29 1.24 30.25
C LYS A 94 -15.74 1.61 29.89
N LYS A 95 -16.09 2.90 29.86
CA LYS A 95 -17.37 3.37 29.28
C LYS A 95 -17.31 3.35 27.74
N ARG A 96 -16.20 3.80 27.15
CA ARG A 96 -15.98 3.86 25.70
C ARG A 96 -16.02 2.47 25.05
N SER A 97 -15.49 1.46 25.74
CA SER A 97 -15.55 0.04 25.34
C SER A 97 -16.94 -0.59 25.47
N MET A 98 -17.88 0.01 26.21
CA MET A 98 -19.28 -0.44 26.26
C MET A 98 -20.18 0.26 25.24
N SER A 99 -19.82 1.47 24.79
CA SER A 99 -20.54 2.19 23.73
C SER A 99 -20.22 1.71 22.31
N ILE A 100 -19.12 0.95 22.13
CA ILE A 100 -18.70 0.39 20.84
C ILE A 100 -18.86 -1.13 20.93
N GLY A 101 -19.99 -1.65 20.43
CA GLY A 101 -20.41 -3.04 20.60
C GLY A 101 -19.63 -4.07 19.76
N ILE A 102 -18.34 -4.24 20.01
CA ILE A 102 -17.48 -5.22 19.33
C ILE A 102 -17.21 -6.41 20.27
N GLN A 103 -17.90 -7.53 20.03
CA GLN A 103 -17.75 -8.78 20.80
C GLN A 103 -16.53 -9.62 20.37
N ASN A 104 -15.33 -9.02 20.32
CA ASN A 104 -14.10 -9.77 19.97
C ASN A 104 -13.46 -10.41 21.22
N ARG A 105 -13.89 -11.62 21.55
CA ARG A 105 -13.21 -12.51 22.52
C ARG A 105 -11.93 -13.10 21.90
N ALA A 106 -10.81 -12.38 21.96
CA ALA A 106 -9.49 -12.98 21.73
C ALA A 106 -8.36 -12.24 22.46
N LYS A 107 -7.49 -13.01 23.14
CA LYS A 107 -6.09 -12.72 23.47
C LYS A 107 -5.73 -11.27 23.87
N PHE A 108 -5.90 -10.95 25.16
CA PHE A 108 -5.16 -9.85 25.80
C PHE A 108 -4.73 -10.21 27.23
N GLN A 109 -3.77 -11.13 27.35
CA GLN A 109 -3.23 -11.64 28.63
C GLN A 109 -1.69 -11.57 28.72
N GLU A 110 -1.07 -10.51 28.17
CA GLU A 110 0.39 -10.30 28.26
C GLU A 110 0.76 -8.89 28.79
N LYS A 111 0.30 -8.53 30.00
CA LYS A 111 0.88 -7.35 30.69
C LYS A 111 0.78 -7.27 32.22
N TYR A 112 0.86 -8.41 32.92
CA TYR A 112 0.89 -8.44 34.39
C TYR A 112 2.01 -9.29 35.01
N LYS A 113 3.16 -9.50 34.33
CA LYS A 113 4.31 -10.24 34.91
C LYS A 113 4.72 -9.73 36.32
N LEU A 114 4.65 -8.42 36.56
CA LEU A 114 4.91 -7.82 37.87
C LEU A 114 3.92 -8.25 38.98
N SER A 115 2.67 -8.57 38.64
CA SER A 115 1.66 -9.07 39.60
C SER A 115 2.07 -10.44 40.14
N ASP A 116 2.50 -11.32 39.25
CA ASP A 116 2.79 -12.71 39.61
C ASP A 116 4.19 -12.83 40.24
N GLU A 117 5.15 -12.02 39.79
CA GLU A 117 6.45 -11.83 40.46
C GLU A 117 6.29 -11.28 41.90
N ILE A 118 5.31 -10.39 42.15
CA ILE A 118 4.99 -9.91 43.50
C ILE A 118 4.31 -11.01 44.34
N LYS A 119 3.44 -11.84 43.75
CA LYS A 119 2.84 -12.99 44.45
C LYS A 119 3.89 -14.04 44.82
N GLU A 120 4.86 -14.31 43.94
CA GLU A 120 5.97 -15.22 44.18
C GLU A 120 6.90 -14.70 45.30
N LYS A 121 7.20 -13.40 45.28
CA LYS A 121 7.94 -12.73 46.37
C LYS A 121 7.18 -12.68 47.69
N LEU A 122 5.84 -12.62 47.65
CA LEU A 122 5.00 -12.80 48.84
C LEU A 122 5.04 -14.26 49.35
N ALA A 123 4.86 -15.25 48.46
CA ALA A 123 4.85 -16.66 48.83
C ALA A 123 6.19 -17.13 49.44
N THR A 124 7.30 -16.69 48.86
CA THR A 124 8.65 -16.94 49.40
C THR A 124 8.86 -16.28 50.76
N THR A 125 8.53 -14.99 50.91
CA THR A 125 8.68 -14.31 52.21
C THR A 125 7.72 -14.83 53.29
N THR A 126 6.52 -15.32 52.95
CA THR A 126 5.68 -16.05 53.92
C THR A 126 6.32 -17.39 54.32
N GLY A 127 6.89 -18.14 53.38
CA GLY A 127 7.59 -19.39 53.68
C GLY A 127 8.89 -19.21 54.49
N GLU A 128 9.53 -18.04 54.42
CA GLU A 128 10.63 -17.65 55.31
C GLU A 128 10.13 -17.26 56.71
N LEU A 129 8.99 -16.55 56.80
CA LEU A 129 8.33 -16.24 58.07
C LEU A 129 7.90 -17.50 58.83
N ASP A 130 7.31 -18.48 58.17
CA ASP A 130 6.90 -19.74 58.79
C ASP A 130 8.10 -20.56 59.29
N LYS A 131 9.23 -20.55 58.55
CA LYS A 131 10.50 -21.15 59.01
C LYS A 131 11.07 -20.44 60.22
N LEU A 132 11.07 -19.09 60.23
CA LEU A 132 11.51 -18.31 61.37
C LEU A 132 10.62 -18.53 62.60
N LYS A 133 9.31 -18.69 62.40
CA LYS A 133 8.35 -19.01 63.46
C LYS A 133 8.59 -20.41 64.05
N GLY A 134 8.75 -21.44 63.20
CA GLY A 134 9.08 -22.79 63.66
C GLY A 134 10.44 -22.86 64.40
N ASN A 135 11.45 -22.12 63.94
CA ASN A 135 12.71 -21.99 64.65
C ASN A 135 12.55 -21.32 66.02
N TRP A 136 11.70 -20.28 66.11
CA TRP A 136 11.41 -19.60 67.38
C TRP A 136 10.68 -20.51 68.37
N GLU A 137 9.68 -21.27 67.89
CA GLU A 137 8.95 -22.28 68.68
C GLU A 137 9.91 -23.36 69.21
N ASN A 138 10.81 -23.90 68.38
CA ASN A 138 11.86 -24.82 68.83
C ASN A 138 12.78 -24.21 69.92
N THR A 139 13.18 -22.95 69.79
CA THR A 139 14.02 -22.30 70.83
C THR A 139 13.29 -22.06 72.14
N ILE A 140 11.95 -21.99 72.15
CA ILE A 140 11.16 -21.93 73.39
C ILE A 140 11.21 -23.29 74.09
N ASP A 141 11.03 -24.39 73.36
CA ASP A 141 11.09 -25.76 73.93
C ASP A 141 12.49 -26.07 74.49
N GLU A 142 13.56 -25.62 73.82
CA GLU A 142 14.94 -25.72 74.35
C GLU A 142 15.11 -24.92 75.65
N ILE A 143 14.56 -23.70 75.72
CA ILE A 143 14.58 -22.87 76.93
C ILE A 143 13.75 -23.51 78.06
N GLU A 144 12.60 -24.10 77.75
CA GLU A 144 11.74 -24.82 78.70
C GLU A 144 12.48 -26.04 79.29
N LYS A 145 13.16 -26.81 78.44
CA LYS A 145 13.99 -27.93 78.85
C LYS A 145 15.15 -27.51 79.76
N ILE A 146 15.88 -26.44 79.40
CA ILE A 146 16.97 -25.90 80.21
C ILE A 146 16.48 -25.40 81.58
N LYS A 147 15.29 -24.78 81.67
CA LYS A 147 14.66 -24.43 82.97
C LYS A 147 14.46 -25.66 83.85
N ASN A 148 14.01 -26.77 83.27
CA ASN A 148 13.76 -28.02 84.01
C ASN A 148 15.06 -28.68 84.50
N GLU A 149 16.14 -28.64 83.70
CA GLU A 149 17.47 -29.08 84.13
C GLU A 149 18.02 -28.18 85.28
N ILE A 150 17.68 -26.89 85.28
CA ILE A 150 18.02 -25.94 86.36
C ILE A 150 17.20 -26.17 87.64
N THR A 151 15.93 -26.59 87.56
CA THR A 151 15.12 -26.92 88.76
C THR A 151 15.53 -28.27 89.36
N GLU A 152 15.83 -29.28 88.54
CA GLU A 152 16.32 -30.58 89.01
C GLU A 152 17.70 -30.46 89.70
N THR A 153 18.61 -29.67 89.14
CA THR A 153 19.93 -29.42 89.77
C THR A 153 19.84 -28.58 91.04
N ARG A 154 18.84 -27.69 91.16
CA ARG A 154 18.54 -26.99 92.44
C ARG A 154 18.06 -27.95 93.52
N LEU A 155 17.13 -28.86 93.21
CA LEU A 155 16.67 -29.89 94.15
C LEU A 155 17.85 -30.70 94.70
N LYS A 156 18.71 -31.22 93.82
CA LYS A 156 19.91 -31.98 94.21
C LYS A 156 20.89 -31.20 95.09
N MET A 157 20.97 -29.86 94.97
CA MET A 157 21.76 -29.03 95.88
C MET A 157 21.09 -28.83 97.25
N GLU A 158 19.77 -28.71 97.31
CA GLU A 158 19.03 -28.57 98.57
C GLU A 158 19.06 -29.90 99.37
N ASP A 159 18.99 -31.04 98.70
CA ASP A 159 19.23 -32.38 99.29
C ASP A 159 20.65 -32.50 99.87
N ALA A 160 21.67 -32.11 99.10
CA ALA A 160 23.07 -32.12 99.57
C ALA A 160 23.29 -31.16 100.77
N LYS A 161 22.54 -30.06 100.83
CA LYS A 161 22.60 -29.07 101.90
C LYS A 161 21.92 -29.56 103.18
N THR A 162 20.75 -30.17 103.09
CA THR A 162 20.07 -30.80 104.26
C THR A 162 20.89 -31.98 104.79
N PHE A 163 21.55 -32.76 103.94
CA PHE A 163 22.51 -33.80 104.34
C PHE A 163 23.71 -33.22 105.11
N LEU A 164 24.28 -32.09 104.65
CA LEU A 164 25.35 -31.38 105.37
C LEU A 164 24.88 -30.77 106.70
N GLU A 165 23.62 -30.35 106.82
CA GLU A 165 23.04 -29.86 108.07
C GLU A 165 22.79 -31.01 109.07
N ASN A 166 22.38 -32.18 108.60
CA ASN A 166 22.28 -33.40 109.41
C ASN A 166 23.67 -33.84 109.93
N ILE A 167 24.72 -33.81 109.10
CA ILE A 167 26.11 -34.06 109.55
C ILE A 167 26.56 -33.04 110.60
N LYS A 168 26.21 -31.75 110.44
CA LYS A 168 26.50 -30.71 111.46
C LYS A 168 25.72 -30.93 112.76
N PHE A 169 24.52 -31.51 112.70
CA PHE A 169 23.73 -31.88 113.87
C PHE A 169 24.34 -33.07 114.62
N GLN A 170 24.76 -34.12 113.91
CA GLN A 170 25.53 -35.26 114.45
C GLN A 170 26.83 -34.80 115.15
N LEU A 171 27.57 -33.87 114.53
CA LEU A 171 28.76 -33.24 115.13
C LEU A 171 28.47 -32.30 116.31
N LYS A 172 27.19 -31.94 116.55
CA LYS A 172 26.76 -31.15 117.71
C LYS A 172 26.30 -32.02 118.88
N LEU A 173 25.82 -33.23 118.60
CA LEU A 173 25.43 -34.23 119.60
C LEU A 173 26.63 -34.94 120.26
N SER A 174 27.77 -35.01 119.58
CA SER A 174 29.00 -35.65 120.05
C SER A 174 29.84 -34.80 121.02
N GLY A 175 29.29 -33.69 121.52
CA GLY A 175 29.94 -32.81 122.50
C GLY A 175 29.88 -33.34 123.93
N PHE A 176 30.75 -34.29 124.27
CA PHE A 176 31.02 -34.68 125.66
C PHE A 176 32.51 -34.57 125.99
N SER A 177 32.81 -33.92 127.10
CA SER A 177 34.14 -33.81 127.70
C SER A 177 34.51 -35.06 128.50
N LEU A 178 35.81 -35.32 128.66
CA LEU A 178 36.36 -35.77 129.94
C LEU A 178 37.87 -35.53 130.00
N GLU A 179 38.32 -34.91 131.09
CA GLU A 179 39.71 -34.91 131.54
C GLU A 179 39.99 -36.23 132.28
N THR A 180 41.15 -36.86 132.07
CA THR A 180 41.82 -37.75 133.04
C THR A 180 43.16 -38.22 132.46
N ASP A 181 44.26 -37.84 133.11
CA ASP A 181 45.62 -38.27 132.74
C ASP A 181 45.95 -39.69 133.22
N ASP A 182 47.19 -40.12 133.00
CA ASP A 182 47.89 -41.27 133.58
C ASP A 182 47.42 -42.70 133.24
N LEU A 183 46.20 -42.92 132.74
CA LEU A 183 45.83 -44.20 132.10
C LEU A 183 45.95 -44.20 130.57
N ILE A 184 46.28 -43.05 130.00
CA ILE A 184 46.27 -42.82 128.55
C ILE A 184 47.45 -43.51 127.84
N THR A 185 48.64 -43.57 128.44
CA THR A 185 49.89 -43.93 127.74
C THR A 185 49.87 -45.33 127.10
N PHE A 186 49.44 -46.36 127.83
CA PHE A 186 49.38 -47.73 127.30
C PHE A 186 48.23 -47.91 126.28
N SER A 187 47.08 -47.24 126.52
CA SER A 187 45.99 -47.21 125.54
C SER A 187 46.39 -46.47 124.27
N VAL A 188 47.22 -45.43 124.37
CA VAL A 188 47.80 -44.69 123.25
C VAL A 188 48.86 -45.51 122.52
N GLU A 189 49.67 -46.34 123.16
CA GLU A 189 50.55 -47.26 122.41
C GLU A 189 49.74 -48.32 121.62
N GLN A 190 48.70 -48.90 122.21
CA GLN A 190 47.83 -49.85 121.52
C GLN A 190 47.02 -49.18 120.39
N LYS A 191 46.46 -47.99 120.64
CA LYS A 191 45.79 -47.17 119.62
C LYS A 191 46.78 -46.59 118.61
N ASN A 192 48.05 -46.37 118.94
CA ASN A 192 49.07 -45.96 117.97
C ASN A 192 49.45 -47.12 117.05
N ARG A 193 49.53 -48.37 117.54
CA ARG A 193 49.62 -49.53 116.63
C ARG A 193 48.40 -49.63 115.72
N GLY A 194 47.20 -49.36 116.26
CA GLY A 194 45.97 -49.22 115.48
C GLY A 194 46.04 -48.11 114.43
N LEU A 195 46.49 -46.91 114.81
CA LEU A 195 46.60 -45.72 113.96
C LEU A 195 47.71 -45.82 112.93
N PHE A 196 48.86 -46.45 113.25
CA PHE A 196 49.89 -46.76 112.27
C PHE A 196 49.36 -47.72 111.22
N LYS A 197 48.64 -48.77 111.64
CA LYS A 197 47.99 -49.69 110.71
C LYS A 197 46.91 -48.97 109.87
N LEU A 198 46.08 -48.13 110.49
CA LEU A 198 45.10 -47.29 109.78
C LEU A 198 45.75 -46.26 108.84
N CYS A 199 46.95 -45.77 109.18
CA CYS A 199 47.73 -44.84 108.36
C CYS A 199 48.41 -45.56 107.19
N GLU A 200 48.84 -46.80 107.38
CA GLU A 200 49.34 -47.68 106.32
C GLU A 200 48.21 -48.12 105.38
N GLU A 201 47.04 -48.48 105.92
CA GLU A 201 45.82 -48.80 105.18
C GLU A 201 45.32 -47.58 104.37
N THR A 202 45.21 -46.39 104.99
CA THR A 202 44.83 -45.16 104.28
C THR A 202 45.94 -44.63 103.36
N SER A 203 47.23 -44.93 103.60
CA SER A 203 48.32 -44.65 102.65
C SER A 203 48.24 -45.57 101.42
N SER A 204 47.97 -46.85 101.63
CA SER A 204 47.70 -47.85 100.59
C SER A 204 46.47 -47.45 99.77
N GLU A 205 45.37 -47.08 100.41
CA GLU A 205 44.15 -46.60 99.76
C GLU A 205 44.35 -45.28 99.02
N LYS A 206 45.06 -44.31 99.61
CA LYS A 206 45.50 -43.08 98.94
C LYS A 206 46.40 -43.35 97.74
N SER A 207 47.16 -44.45 97.74
CA SER A 207 47.91 -44.92 96.55
C SER A 207 46.98 -45.52 95.49
N LYS A 208 45.96 -46.30 95.88
CA LYS A 208 44.93 -46.82 94.97
C LYS A 208 44.13 -45.68 94.32
N LEU A 209 43.66 -44.73 95.12
CA LEU A 209 42.94 -43.53 94.68
C LEU A 209 43.82 -42.62 93.79
N ARG A 210 45.12 -42.52 94.05
CA ARG A 210 46.06 -41.83 93.15
C ARG A 210 46.21 -42.56 91.81
N ARG A 211 46.28 -43.90 91.79
CA ARG A 211 46.32 -44.69 90.54
C ARG A 211 45.01 -44.58 89.75
N LEU A 212 43.86 -44.59 90.43
CA LEU A 212 42.56 -44.35 89.81
C LEU A 212 42.47 -42.91 89.24
N CYS A 213 42.80 -41.88 90.02
CA CYS A 213 42.88 -40.49 89.53
C CYS A 213 43.87 -40.31 88.36
N ALA A 214 44.95 -41.10 88.29
CA ALA A 214 45.88 -41.06 87.18
C ALA A 214 45.27 -41.67 85.91
N ARG A 215 44.62 -42.84 86.04
CA ARG A 215 43.92 -43.51 84.94
C ARG A 215 42.73 -42.69 84.43
N GLU A 216 41.90 -42.16 85.33
CA GLU A 216 40.81 -41.23 85.02
C GLU A 216 41.30 -40.02 84.23
N ARG A 217 42.47 -39.46 84.56
CA ARG A 217 43.07 -38.36 83.78
C ARG A 217 43.53 -38.80 82.40
N GLU A 218 44.17 -39.96 82.30
CA GLU A 218 44.63 -40.53 81.04
C GLU A 218 43.45 -40.85 80.11
N GLU A 219 42.41 -41.50 80.62
CA GLU A 219 41.15 -41.76 79.90
C GLU A 219 40.45 -40.45 79.50
N ASN A 220 40.41 -39.45 80.39
CA ASN A 220 39.84 -38.14 80.10
C ASN A 220 40.66 -37.35 79.06
N ASP A 221 41.99 -37.49 79.03
CA ASP A 221 42.85 -36.88 78.00
C ASP A 221 42.76 -37.64 76.66
N GLN A 222 42.64 -38.97 76.66
CA GLN A 222 42.28 -39.75 75.46
C GLN A 222 40.90 -39.35 74.91
N LEU A 223 39.91 -39.13 75.78
CA LEU A 223 38.59 -38.63 75.38
C LEU A 223 38.70 -37.21 74.79
N LYS A 224 39.47 -36.29 75.38
CA LYS A 224 39.72 -34.96 74.80
C LYS A 224 40.36 -35.03 73.41
N ILE A 225 41.26 -36.00 73.17
CA ILE A 225 41.85 -36.24 71.84
C ILE A 225 40.75 -36.68 70.86
N LYS A 226 39.97 -37.71 71.21
CA LYS A 226 38.83 -38.18 70.39
C LYS A 226 37.79 -37.10 70.14
N THR A 227 37.50 -36.22 71.10
CA THR A 227 36.61 -35.07 70.89
C THR A 227 37.18 -34.09 69.86
N LYS A 228 38.48 -33.79 69.89
CA LYS A 228 39.13 -32.94 68.88
C LYS A 228 39.13 -33.57 67.50
N GLU A 229 39.38 -34.88 67.41
CA GLU A 229 39.30 -35.66 66.17
C GLU A 229 37.88 -35.62 65.59
N LEU A 230 36.85 -35.88 66.40
CA LEU A 230 35.45 -35.83 65.97
C LEU A 230 35.00 -34.43 65.55
N VAL A 231 35.45 -33.37 66.24
CA VAL A 231 35.20 -31.98 65.84
C VAL A 231 35.89 -31.66 64.51
N HIS A 232 37.11 -32.13 64.29
CA HIS A 232 37.82 -31.96 63.02
C HIS A 232 37.12 -32.70 61.86
N TRP A 233 36.74 -33.97 62.06
CA TRP A 233 35.97 -34.74 61.07
C TRP A 233 34.61 -34.12 60.78
N SER A 234 33.89 -33.61 61.79
CA SER A 234 32.62 -32.90 61.61
C SER A 234 32.78 -31.63 60.77
N ALA A 235 33.82 -30.83 61.03
CA ALA A 235 34.13 -29.64 60.23
C ALA A 235 34.52 -29.99 58.78
N LEU A 236 35.28 -31.06 58.58
CA LEU A 236 35.73 -31.52 57.26
C LEU A 236 34.55 -32.07 56.43
N LEU A 237 33.68 -32.88 57.04
CA LEU A 237 32.43 -33.35 56.42
C LEU A 237 31.48 -32.20 56.09
N LYS A 238 31.38 -31.18 56.96
CA LYS A 238 30.60 -29.98 56.67
C LYS A 238 31.16 -29.25 55.44
N MET A 239 32.47 -28.98 55.41
CA MET A 239 33.12 -28.33 54.26
C MET A 239 32.95 -29.14 52.96
N GLN A 240 33.00 -30.48 53.03
CA GLN A 240 32.72 -31.34 51.89
C GLN A 240 31.27 -31.21 51.41
N ASN A 241 30.30 -31.19 52.32
CA ASN A 241 28.89 -30.98 52.00
C ASN A 241 28.62 -29.59 51.41
N ASP A 242 29.24 -28.55 51.95
CA ASP A 242 29.14 -27.18 51.43
C ASP A 242 29.68 -27.11 49.98
N ILE A 243 30.86 -27.68 49.71
CA ILE A 243 31.45 -27.79 48.35
C ILE A 243 30.57 -28.63 47.40
N MET A 244 29.96 -29.71 47.90
CA MET A 244 29.01 -30.51 47.10
C MET A 244 27.73 -29.74 46.80
N GLY A 245 27.22 -28.95 47.74
CA GLY A 245 26.06 -28.07 47.56
C GLY A 245 26.30 -27.01 46.50
N GLU A 246 27.45 -26.32 46.53
CA GLU A 246 27.82 -25.35 45.50
C GLU A 246 27.98 -26.00 44.12
N ARG A 247 28.60 -27.18 44.03
CA ARG A 247 28.74 -27.93 42.77
C ARG A 247 27.39 -28.38 42.21
N LEU A 248 26.50 -28.91 43.06
CA LEU A 248 25.15 -29.30 42.66
C LEU A 248 24.33 -28.09 42.20
N LYS A 249 24.46 -26.95 42.88
CA LYS A 249 23.85 -25.69 42.45
C LYS A 249 24.38 -25.23 41.09
N GLY A 250 25.70 -25.21 40.88
CA GLY A 250 26.29 -24.84 39.59
C GLY A 250 25.86 -25.76 38.43
N ILE A 251 25.69 -27.06 38.69
CA ILE A 251 25.12 -28.01 37.73
C ILE A 251 23.64 -27.69 37.47
N PHE A 252 22.84 -27.43 38.52
CA PHE A 252 21.42 -27.07 38.38
C PHE A 252 21.23 -25.77 37.58
N ASP A 253 21.96 -24.71 37.92
CA ASP A 253 21.93 -23.42 37.23
C ASP A 253 22.33 -23.59 35.74
N SER A 254 23.31 -24.47 35.46
CA SER A 254 23.70 -24.83 34.08
C SER A 254 22.58 -25.58 33.33
N VAL A 255 21.92 -26.55 33.97
CA VAL A 255 20.80 -27.29 33.39
C VAL A 255 19.59 -26.39 33.15
N VAL A 256 19.28 -25.46 34.06
CA VAL A 256 18.23 -24.45 33.86
C VAL A 256 18.58 -23.53 32.69
N SER A 257 19.85 -23.13 32.53
CA SER A 257 20.29 -22.34 31.37
C SER A 257 20.26 -23.12 30.04
N LEU A 258 20.32 -24.46 30.07
CA LEU A 258 20.28 -25.32 28.88
C LEU A 258 18.88 -25.82 28.51
N CYS A 259 17.96 -25.97 29.48
CA CYS A 259 16.66 -26.61 29.30
C CYS A 259 15.44 -25.79 29.76
N GLY A 260 15.62 -24.70 30.51
CA GLY A 260 14.52 -23.87 31.04
C GLY A 260 13.88 -22.92 30.02
N GLU A 261 12.90 -22.13 30.48
CA GLU A 261 12.03 -21.25 29.65
C GLU A 261 12.73 -20.04 28.99
N ASN A 262 14.06 -19.90 29.15
CA ASN A 262 14.88 -18.89 28.47
C ASN A 262 16.17 -19.50 27.88
N SER A 263 16.21 -20.84 27.79
CA SER A 263 17.39 -21.61 27.42
C SER A 263 17.87 -21.38 25.99
N SER A 264 19.11 -21.77 25.74
CA SER A 264 19.63 -21.93 24.37
C SER A 264 18.77 -22.89 23.53
N SER A 265 18.26 -23.98 24.13
CA SER A 265 17.40 -24.93 23.40
C SER A 265 16.09 -24.31 22.92
N GLN A 266 15.40 -23.50 23.73
CA GLN A 266 14.16 -22.84 23.30
C GLN A 266 14.42 -21.71 22.29
N LYS A 267 15.54 -20.98 22.44
CA LYS A 267 15.96 -19.97 21.45
C LYS A 267 16.24 -20.61 20.09
N LEU A 268 16.96 -21.72 20.06
CA LEU A 268 17.25 -22.46 18.83
C LEU A 268 15.99 -23.03 18.18
N ASP A 269 14.99 -23.51 18.93
CA ASP A 269 13.74 -23.96 18.32
C ASP A 269 12.87 -22.78 17.82
N TRP A 270 12.89 -21.62 18.49
CA TRP A 270 12.25 -20.40 17.97
C TRP A 270 12.93 -19.88 16.71
N GLU A 271 14.27 -19.82 16.68
CA GLU A 271 15.07 -19.46 15.50
C GLU A 271 14.81 -20.43 14.34
N LYS A 272 14.73 -21.74 14.62
CA LYS A 272 14.35 -22.77 13.65
C LYS A 272 12.92 -22.58 13.12
N GLN A 273 11.94 -22.31 13.99
CA GLN A 273 10.56 -22.03 13.57
C GLN A 273 10.49 -20.75 12.71
N PHE A 274 11.23 -19.70 13.07
CA PHE A 274 11.34 -18.48 12.29
C PHE A 274 11.95 -18.72 10.90
N ILE A 275 13.04 -19.50 10.83
CA ILE A 275 13.68 -19.90 9.56
C ILE A 275 12.73 -20.77 8.72
N MET A 276 12.00 -21.71 9.32
CA MET A 276 11.00 -22.53 8.61
C MET A 276 9.86 -21.68 8.03
N ASN A 277 9.34 -20.71 8.79
CA ASN A 277 8.30 -19.80 8.31
C ASN A 277 8.82 -18.91 7.16
N SER A 278 10.01 -18.33 7.31
CA SER A 278 10.63 -17.50 6.27
C SER A 278 10.94 -18.32 4.99
N ALA A 279 11.31 -19.60 5.13
CA ALA A 279 11.50 -20.50 3.99
C ALA A 279 10.17 -20.81 3.27
N GLN A 280 9.07 -20.95 4.01
CA GLN A 280 7.73 -21.09 3.43
C GLN A 280 7.32 -19.81 2.69
N GLU A 281 7.51 -18.63 3.29
CA GLU A 281 7.22 -17.33 2.67
C GLU A 281 8.00 -17.12 1.36
N ILE A 282 9.26 -17.55 1.30
CA ILE A 282 10.08 -17.54 0.08
C ILE A 282 9.53 -18.51 -0.98
N ASN A 283 9.14 -19.72 -0.57
CA ASN A 283 8.57 -20.73 -1.49
C ASN A 283 7.22 -20.27 -2.07
N ASP A 284 6.34 -19.70 -1.24
CA ASP A 284 5.05 -19.14 -1.67
C ASP A 284 5.26 -17.95 -2.63
N PHE A 285 6.28 -17.12 -2.38
CA PHE A 285 6.68 -16.04 -3.29
C PHE A 285 7.26 -16.57 -4.61
N GLU A 286 8.02 -17.67 -4.59
CA GLU A 286 8.52 -18.33 -5.79
C GLU A 286 7.38 -18.88 -6.65
N GLU A 287 6.39 -19.59 -6.06
CA GLU A 287 5.22 -20.08 -6.78
C GLU A 287 4.40 -18.94 -7.42
N ILE A 288 4.13 -17.87 -6.66
CA ILE A 288 3.45 -16.67 -7.16
C ILE A 288 4.23 -16.00 -8.29
N THR A 289 5.57 -16.04 -8.24
CA THR A 289 6.44 -15.46 -9.29
C THR A 289 6.50 -16.36 -10.53
N ALA A 290 6.56 -17.67 -10.36
CA ALA A 290 6.47 -18.65 -11.44
C ALA A 290 5.13 -18.52 -12.20
N ALA A 291 4.00 -18.43 -11.48
CA ALA A 291 2.68 -18.21 -12.08
C ALA A 291 2.61 -16.90 -12.88
N LYS A 292 3.17 -15.79 -12.36
CA LYS A 292 3.24 -14.51 -13.07
C LYS A 292 4.11 -14.56 -14.32
N THR A 293 5.26 -15.23 -14.27
CA THR A 293 6.15 -15.38 -15.43
C THR A 293 5.54 -16.28 -16.50
N PHE A 294 4.81 -17.34 -16.12
CA PHE A 294 4.04 -18.18 -17.04
C PHE A 294 2.97 -17.37 -17.79
N LEU A 295 2.18 -16.54 -17.09
CA LEU A 295 1.19 -15.67 -17.72
C LEU A 295 1.84 -14.65 -18.67
N ALA A 296 2.96 -14.05 -18.29
CA ALA A 296 3.70 -13.12 -19.15
C ALA A 296 4.28 -13.81 -20.41
N LEU A 297 4.69 -15.08 -20.31
CA LEU A 297 5.09 -15.90 -21.46
C LEU A 297 3.90 -16.21 -22.38
N GLN A 298 2.72 -16.50 -21.82
CA GLN A 298 1.50 -16.71 -22.60
C GLN A 298 1.11 -15.45 -23.37
N ASP A 299 1.02 -14.29 -22.70
CA ASP A 299 0.76 -12.98 -23.32
C ASP A 299 1.75 -12.69 -24.47
N ALA A 300 3.04 -13.03 -24.29
CA ALA A 300 4.06 -12.87 -25.31
C ALA A 300 3.84 -13.78 -26.53
N THR A 301 3.42 -15.04 -26.34
CA THR A 301 3.11 -15.95 -27.44
C THR A 301 1.83 -15.55 -28.20
N ASP A 302 0.79 -15.09 -27.50
CA ASP A 302 -0.42 -14.56 -28.12
C ASP A 302 -0.14 -13.28 -28.91
N PHE A 303 0.70 -12.38 -28.38
CA PHE A 303 1.17 -11.20 -29.12
C PHE A 303 2.00 -11.60 -30.35
N GLN A 304 2.85 -12.63 -30.26
CA GLN A 304 3.59 -13.15 -31.42
C GLN A 304 2.64 -13.70 -32.49
N PHE A 305 1.60 -14.45 -32.11
CA PHE A 305 0.59 -14.97 -33.04
C PHE A 305 -0.23 -13.85 -33.70
N GLN A 306 -0.65 -12.83 -32.93
CA GLN A 306 -1.31 -11.64 -33.47
C GLN A 306 -0.42 -10.92 -34.50
N ASN A 307 0.87 -10.74 -34.22
CA ASN A 307 1.82 -10.14 -35.16
C ASN A 307 1.99 -10.97 -36.44
N GLN A 308 2.05 -12.31 -36.35
CA GLN A 308 2.06 -13.17 -37.55
C GLN A 308 0.79 -12.98 -38.40
N ASN A 309 -0.38 -12.84 -37.76
CA ASN A 309 -1.64 -12.63 -38.49
C ASN A 309 -1.73 -11.22 -39.10
N ILE A 310 -1.20 -10.19 -38.44
CA ILE A 310 -1.03 -8.84 -39.01
C ILE A 310 -0.11 -8.89 -40.25
N LEU A 311 0.97 -9.67 -40.21
CA LEU A 311 1.86 -9.85 -41.37
C LEU A 311 1.19 -10.60 -42.53
N LYS A 312 0.40 -11.64 -42.26
CA LYS A 312 -0.43 -12.33 -43.28
C LYS A 312 -1.43 -11.36 -43.92
N ASN A 313 -2.16 -10.58 -43.11
CA ASN A 313 -3.14 -9.59 -43.59
C ASN A 313 -2.47 -8.44 -44.38
N LYS A 314 -1.25 -8.04 -44.00
CA LYS A 314 -0.44 -7.08 -44.76
C LYS A 314 -0.08 -7.62 -46.15
N LEU A 315 0.22 -8.91 -46.26
CA LEU A 315 0.54 -9.57 -47.53
C LEU A 315 -0.70 -9.73 -48.42
N THR A 316 -1.84 -10.15 -47.89
CA THR A 316 -3.11 -10.25 -48.66
C THR A 316 -3.52 -8.88 -49.20
N ASN A 317 -3.53 -7.85 -48.34
CA ASN A 317 -3.87 -6.48 -48.74
C ASN A 317 -2.90 -5.93 -49.80
N GLN A 318 -1.61 -6.29 -49.74
CA GLN A 318 -0.66 -5.95 -50.81
C GLN A 318 -0.97 -6.64 -52.14
N MET A 319 -1.43 -7.90 -52.13
CA MET A 319 -1.85 -8.61 -53.34
C MET A 319 -3.13 -8.00 -53.94
N GLU A 320 -4.10 -7.63 -53.10
CA GLU A 320 -5.34 -6.97 -53.55
C GLU A 320 -5.06 -5.57 -54.13
N MET A 321 -4.22 -4.77 -53.49
CA MET A 321 -3.78 -3.49 -54.03
C MET A 321 -3.02 -3.62 -55.36
N ARG A 322 -2.36 -4.76 -55.63
CA ARG A 322 -1.81 -5.07 -56.96
C ARG A 322 -2.92 -5.42 -57.97
N LYS A 323 -3.92 -6.24 -57.59
CA LYS A 323 -5.08 -6.57 -58.44
C LYS A 323 -5.85 -5.31 -58.85
N ILE A 324 -6.20 -4.45 -57.89
CA ILE A 324 -6.93 -3.19 -58.13
C ILE A 324 -6.11 -2.25 -59.02
N ARG A 325 -4.79 -2.11 -58.78
CA ARG A 325 -3.91 -1.29 -59.62
C ARG A 325 -3.86 -1.77 -61.07
N ASN A 326 -3.87 -3.09 -61.31
CA ASN A 326 -3.91 -3.65 -62.65
C ASN A 326 -5.28 -3.40 -63.31
N GLN A 327 -6.38 -3.71 -62.62
CA GLN A 327 -7.74 -3.40 -63.10
C GLN A 327 -7.91 -1.93 -63.50
N MET A 328 -7.35 -0.99 -62.71
CA MET A 328 -7.38 0.43 -63.03
C MET A 328 -6.52 0.78 -64.25
N LYS A 329 -5.35 0.17 -64.44
CA LYS A 329 -4.58 0.29 -65.69
C LYS A 329 -5.38 -0.21 -66.90
N ASP A 330 -6.12 -1.30 -66.76
CA ASP A 330 -6.94 -1.87 -67.84
C ASP A 330 -8.17 -1.01 -68.15
N ILE A 331 -8.75 -0.34 -67.14
CA ILE A 331 -9.83 0.65 -67.32
C ILE A 331 -9.29 1.91 -68.02
N ILE A 332 -8.16 2.46 -67.57
CA ILE A 332 -7.51 3.62 -68.19
C ILE A 332 -7.13 3.31 -69.64
N SER A 333 -6.52 2.16 -69.90
CA SER A 333 -6.11 1.74 -71.25
C SER A 333 -7.30 1.56 -72.20
N ARG A 334 -8.45 1.08 -71.70
CA ARG A 334 -9.70 1.04 -72.48
C ARG A 334 -10.23 2.44 -72.74
N LYS A 335 -10.33 3.30 -71.72
CA LYS A 335 -10.85 4.67 -71.89
C LYS A 335 -9.95 5.56 -72.75
N GLN A 336 -8.64 5.32 -72.77
CA GLN A 336 -7.71 5.98 -73.68
C GLN A 336 -7.95 5.55 -75.15
N LYS A 337 -8.25 4.26 -75.40
CA LYS A 337 -8.65 3.78 -76.74
C LYS A 337 -10.03 4.32 -77.15
N ASP A 338 -10.99 4.37 -76.24
CA ASP A 338 -12.31 4.99 -76.49
C ASP A 338 -12.17 6.47 -76.86
N LEU A 339 -11.33 7.21 -76.14
CA LEU A 339 -11.02 8.61 -76.43
C LEU A 339 -10.33 8.79 -77.79
N GLN A 340 -9.38 7.92 -78.14
CA GLN A 340 -8.73 7.94 -79.46
C GLN A 340 -9.72 7.71 -80.60
N LYS A 341 -10.67 6.77 -80.45
CA LYS A 341 -11.77 6.58 -81.42
C LYS A 341 -12.63 7.84 -81.55
N ALA A 342 -13.10 8.40 -80.43
CA ALA A 342 -13.94 9.59 -80.42
C ALA A 342 -13.24 10.83 -81.04
N VAL A 343 -11.91 10.93 -80.92
CA VAL A 343 -11.11 11.96 -81.60
C VAL A 343 -11.11 11.75 -83.12
N VAL A 344 -10.88 10.52 -83.60
CA VAL A 344 -10.92 10.19 -85.04
C VAL A 344 -12.32 10.39 -85.62
N GLU A 345 -13.37 9.97 -84.91
CA GLU A 345 -14.78 10.17 -85.29
C GLU A 345 -15.13 11.67 -85.37
N ARG A 346 -14.74 12.47 -84.36
CA ARG A 346 -14.89 13.94 -84.37
C ARG A 346 -14.21 14.56 -85.59
N ASP A 347 -12.99 14.13 -85.89
CA ASP A 347 -12.19 14.69 -86.98
C ASP A 347 -12.80 14.34 -88.34
N PHE A 348 -13.24 13.09 -88.53
CA PHE A 348 -14.05 12.68 -89.69
C PHE A 348 -15.34 13.51 -89.85
N PHE A 349 -16.08 13.76 -88.76
CA PHE A 349 -17.29 14.58 -88.82
C PHE A 349 -17.00 16.06 -89.11
N ARG A 350 -15.90 16.63 -88.60
CA ARG A 350 -15.46 18.00 -88.96
C ARG A 350 -15.17 18.08 -90.45
N ASP A 351 -14.40 17.14 -90.98
CA ASP A 351 -13.95 17.19 -92.37
C ASP A 351 -15.14 16.95 -93.32
N LYS A 352 -16.11 16.10 -92.94
CA LYS A 352 -17.41 15.98 -93.62
C LYS A 352 -18.25 17.27 -93.53
N PHE A 353 -18.27 17.94 -92.37
CA PHE A 353 -19.00 19.21 -92.21
C PHE A 353 -18.41 20.30 -93.12
N GLN A 354 -17.08 20.42 -93.19
CA GLN A 354 -16.41 21.37 -94.09
C GLN A 354 -16.74 21.11 -95.57
N SER A 355 -16.84 19.85 -95.99
CA SER A 355 -17.29 19.48 -97.34
C SER A 355 -18.73 19.93 -97.60
N LEU A 356 -19.66 19.65 -96.68
CA LEU A 356 -21.07 20.08 -96.79
C LEU A 356 -21.22 21.61 -96.71
N GLU A 357 -20.41 22.29 -95.92
CA GLU A 357 -20.37 23.76 -95.84
C GLU A 357 -19.92 24.37 -97.18
N LYS A 358 -18.98 23.73 -97.87
CA LYS A 358 -18.58 24.12 -99.22
C LYS A 358 -19.70 23.85 -100.23
N GLU A 359 -20.26 22.65 -100.27
CA GLU A 359 -21.39 22.30 -101.15
C GLU A 359 -22.58 23.26 -100.94
N SER A 360 -22.86 23.65 -99.70
CA SER A 360 -23.91 24.61 -99.37
C SER A 360 -23.59 26.04 -99.83
N LYS A 361 -22.32 26.45 -99.89
CA LYS A 361 -21.91 27.75 -100.48
C LYS A 361 -22.01 27.71 -102.00
N ASP A 362 -21.52 26.65 -102.63
CA ASP A 362 -21.61 26.42 -104.08
C ASP A 362 -23.10 26.39 -104.53
N PHE A 363 -23.98 25.79 -103.72
CA PHE A 363 -25.44 25.80 -103.95
C PHE A 363 -26.07 27.17 -103.69
N SER A 364 -25.66 27.89 -102.64
CA SER A 364 -26.16 29.25 -102.36
C SER A 364 -25.80 30.23 -103.49
N GLU A 365 -24.56 30.15 -103.98
CA GLU A 365 -24.11 30.95 -105.13
C GLU A 365 -24.89 30.64 -106.41
N THR A 366 -25.14 29.37 -106.71
CA THR A 366 -25.89 28.98 -107.91
C THR A 366 -27.38 29.33 -107.78
N TYR A 367 -27.95 29.24 -106.58
CA TYR A 367 -29.28 29.75 -106.26
C TYR A 367 -29.36 31.28 -106.39
N GLU A 368 -28.38 32.04 -105.92
CA GLU A 368 -28.33 33.51 -106.06
C GLU A 368 -28.27 33.91 -107.54
N LYS A 369 -27.42 33.26 -108.35
CA LYS A 369 -27.32 33.45 -109.80
C LYS A 369 -28.66 33.13 -110.50
N LEU A 370 -29.33 32.03 -110.12
CA LEU A 370 -30.65 31.67 -110.64
C LEU A 370 -31.75 32.65 -110.20
N ARG A 371 -31.66 33.18 -108.98
CA ARG A 371 -32.57 34.19 -108.41
C ARG A 371 -32.38 35.57 -109.06
N GLN A 372 -31.17 35.93 -109.47
CA GLN A 372 -30.89 37.12 -110.29
C GLN A 372 -31.54 36.98 -111.67
N TYR A 373 -31.28 35.87 -112.38
CA TYR A 373 -31.94 35.57 -113.66
C TYR A 373 -33.48 35.57 -113.55
N ALA A 374 -34.04 35.00 -112.48
CA ALA A 374 -35.48 35.04 -112.23
C ALA A 374 -36.03 36.47 -111.96
N ARG A 375 -35.23 37.37 -111.37
CA ARG A 375 -35.58 38.81 -111.23
C ARG A 375 -35.54 39.54 -112.58
N GLU A 376 -34.65 39.16 -113.49
CA GLU A 376 -34.56 39.74 -114.84
C GLU A 376 -35.70 39.27 -115.76
N VAL A 377 -36.13 38.01 -115.63
CA VAL A 377 -37.24 37.46 -116.42
C VAL A 377 -38.61 37.91 -115.91
N ARG A 378 -38.83 37.96 -114.59
CA ARG A 378 -40.14 38.35 -113.99
C ARG A 378 -40.80 39.63 -114.55
N PRO A 379 -40.10 40.78 -114.76
CA PRO A 379 -40.74 41.98 -115.30
C PRO A 379 -41.26 41.83 -116.74
N ARG A 380 -40.79 40.84 -117.53
CA ARG A 380 -41.30 40.61 -118.89
C ARG A 380 -42.70 39.96 -118.93
N ASN A 381 -43.16 39.35 -117.83
CA ASN A 381 -44.46 38.67 -117.76
C ASN A 381 -45.53 39.45 -116.95
N ARG A 382 -45.24 40.65 -116.45
CA ARG A 382 -46.12 41.43 -115.54
C ARG A 382 -47.23 42.26 -116.21
N LEU A 383 -47.77 41.82 -117.35
CA LEU A 383 -48.75 42.57 -118.12
C LEU A 383 -50.17 41.97 -118.17
N ASN A 384 -50.42 40.83 -117.51
CA ASN A 384 -51.74 40.17 -117.48
C ASN A 384 -52.16 39.78 -116.05
N ASN A 385 -52.05 40.72 -115.09
CA ASN A 385 -52.40 40.50 -113.68
C ASN A 385 -53.94 40.54 -113.41
N ALA A 386 -54.73 39.88 -114.28
CA ALA A 386 -56.17 39.67 -114.11
C ALA A 386 -56.54 38.23 -113.71
N ASP A 387 -55.58 37.31 -113.79
CA ASP A 387 -55.71 35.87 -113.55
C ASP A 387 -54.52 35.36 -112.70
N GLU A 388 -54.04 36.16 -111.74
CA GLU A 388 -53.04 35.71 -110.76
C GLU A 388 -53.65 34.74 -109.75
N GLU A 389 -53.10 33.53 -109.71
CA GLU A 389 -53.41 32.48 -108.75
C GLU A 389 -52.86 32.86 -107.36
N LYS A 390 -53.75 33.25 -106.42
CA LYS A 390 -53.37 33.65 -105.05
C LYS A 390 -53.44 32.46 -104.10
N MET A 391 -52.56 32.40 -103.12
CA MET A 391 -52.60 31.35 -102.09
C MET A 391 -53.29 31.85 -100.81
N CYS A 392 -54.24 31.06 -100.30
CA CYS A 392 -54.98 31.38 -99.08
C CYS A 392 -54.14 31.14 -97.82
N LYS A 393 -54.02 32.15 -96.95
CA LYS A 393 -53.31 32.04 -95.66
C LYS A 393 -53.86 30.93 -94.78
N ASN A 394 -55.18 30.73 -94.78
CA ASN A 394 -55.88 29.88 -93.83
C ASN A 394 -55.99 28.40 -94.26
N CYS A 395 -55.92 28.09 -95.56
CA CYS A 395 -56.13 26.72 -96.07
C CYS A 395 -55.06 26.23 -97.05
N GLY A 396 -54.05 27.05 -97.38
CA GLY A 396 -52.94 26.70 -98.27
C GLY A 396 -53.32 26.48 -99.75
N LYS A 397 -54.61 26.40 -100.07
CA LYS A 397 -55.09 26.25 -101.46
C LYS A 397 -54.92 27.54 -102.23
N SER A 398 -54.61 27.38 -103.51
CA SER A 398 -54.73 28.46 -104.48
C SER A 398 -56.20 28.77 -104.82
N TYR A 399 -56.43 30.00 -105.25
CA TYR A 399 -57.73 30.52 -105.70
C TYR A 399 -57.53 31.72 -106.64
N TYR A 400 -58.50 31.96 -107.52
CA TYR A 400 -58.58 33.20 -108.31
C TYR A 400 -59.54 34.18 -107.65
N GLU A 401 -59.26 35.48 -107.73
CA GLU A 401 -60.11 36.51 -107.09
C GLU A 401 -61.57 36.45 -107.57
N LYS A 402 -61.76 36.10 -108.86
CA LYS A 402 -63.06 35.90 -109.54
C LYS A 402 -63.89 34.76 -108.94
N GLU A 403 -63.24 33.81 -108.27
CA GLU A 403 -63.85 32.62 -107.65
C GLU A 403 -63.89 32.70 -106.11
N ASN A 404 -63.42 33.81 -105.53
CA ASN A 404 -63.30 33.99 -104.08
C ASN A 404 -64.65 34.33 -103.41
N PHE A 405 -65.60 33.40 -103.48
CA PHE A 405 -66.90 33.52 -102.82
C PHE A 405 -66.80 33.27 -101.31
N ASN A 406 -67.80 33.73 -100.53
CA ASN A 406 -67.88 33.59 -99.06
C ASN A 406 -67.88 32.13 -98.52
N TRP A 407 -67.73 31.13 -99.39
CA TRP A 407 -67.79 29.71 -99.05
C TRP A 407 -66.73 28.85 -99.77
N SER A 408 -65.78 29.48 -100.45
CA SER A 408 -64.71 28.85 -101.24
C SER A 408 -63.61 28.29 -100.33
N CYS A 409 -63.18 29.05 -99.33
CA CYS A 409 -62.32 28.58 -98.27
C CYS A 409 -63.12 27.71 -97.29
N SER A 410 -62.51 26.63 -96.79
CA SER A 410 -63.09 25.76 -95.76
C SER A 410 -62.00 25.26 -94.82
N ILE A 411 -62.05 25.67 -93.55
CA ILE A 411 -61.05 25.28 -92.53
C ILE A 411 -61.68 24.63 -91.30
N HIS A 412 -60.85 23.98 -90.50
CA HIS A 412 -61.15 23.74 -89.08
C HIS A 412 -60.40 24.79 -88.26
N PRO A 413 -61.01 25.41 -87.23
CA PRO A 413 -60.35 26.39 -86.37
C PRO A 413 -59.40 25.75 -85.35
N ASN A 414 -59.45 24.42 -85.20
CA ASN A 414 -58.65 23.64 -84.26
C ASN A 414 -57.92 22.54 -85.03
N ASP A 415 -56.66 22.31 -84.67
CA ASP A 415 -55.82 21.26 -85.27
C ASP A 415 -56.34 19.83 -85.05
N TRP A 416 -55.84 18.91 -85.87
CA TRP A 416 -56.16 17.50 -85.80
C TRP A 416 -55.55 16.83 -84.55
N ASN A 417 -56.37 16.64 -83.50
CA ASN A 417 -55.96 15.97 -82.26
C ASN A 417 -55.92 14.42 -82.38
N GLY A 418 -55.32 13.91 -83.46
CA GLY A 418 -55.09 12.49 -83.72
C GLY A 418 -56.33 11.64 -84.11
N SER A 419 -57.52 11.97 -83.60
CA SER A 419 -58.72 11.12 -83.72
C SER A 419 -59.98 11.80 -84.28
N ILE A 420 -60.18 13.10 -84.01
CA ILE A 420 -61.38 13.83 -84.43
C ILE A 420 -61.14 15.35 -84.50
N TYR A 421 -61.77 16.03 -85.47
CA TYR A 421 -61.80 17.50 -85.50
C TYR A 421 -62.84 18.04 -84.52
N TRP A 422 -62.38 18.73 -83.48
CA TRP A 422 -63.22 19.12 -82.33
C TRP A 422 -64.35 20.10 -82.69
N CYS A 423 -64.25 20.84 -83.81
CA CYS A 423 -65.32 21.74 -84.26
C CYS A 423 -66.53 21.04 -84.92
N CYS A 424 -66.39 19.80 -85.39
CA CYS A 424 -67.42 19.19 -86.26
C CYS A 424 -67.53 17.66 -86.23
N GLY A 425 -66.75 16.97 -85.41
CA GLY A 425 -66.85 15.52 -85.27
C GLY A 425 -66.35 14.68 -86.46
N LYS A 426 -65.74 15.30 -87.48
CA LYS A 426 -65.17 14.56 -88.63
C LYS A 426 -63.92 13.79 -88.20
N THR A 427 -63.81 12.53 -88.64
CA THR A 427 -62.83 11.54 -88.16
C THR A 427 -61.67 11.25 -89.14
N ARG A 428 -61.40 12.16 -90.08
CA ARG A 428 -60.25 12.08 -90.99
C ARG A 428 -59.50 13.41 -91.03
N ILE A 429 -58.17 13.36 -91.07
CA ILE A 429 -57.31 14.56 -91.15
C ILE A 429 -57.59 15.38 -92.42
N ASP A 430 -57.85 14.74 -93.56
CA ASP A 430 -58.16 15.39 -94.84
C ASP A 430 -59.64 15.81 -94.99
N ALA A 431 -60.44 15.68 -93.92
CA ALA A 431 -61.85 16.05 -93.99
C ALA A 431 -62.00 17.56 -94.28
N PRO A 432 -62.85 17.98 -95.23
CA PRO A 432 -63.01 19.39 -95.56
C PRO A 432 -63.50 20.18 -94.34
N GLY A 433 -63.09 21.45 -94.25
CA GLY A 433 -63.35 22.33 -93.12
C GLY A 433 -64.80 22.37 -92.61
N CYS A 434 -64.94 22.73 -91.35
CA CYS A 434 -66.23 22.97 -90.69
C CYS A 434 -66.72 24.42 -90.87
N ILE A 435 -65.80 25.39 -90.86
CA ILE A 435 -66.08 26.81 -91.09
C ILE A 435 -65.79 27.11 -92.56
N LYS A 436 -66.70 27.86 -93.20
CA LYS A 436 -66.54 28.35 -94.58
C LYS A 436 -66.47 29.86 -94.61
N HIS A 437 -65.59 30.40 -95.44
CA HIS A 437 -65.37 31.83 -95.61
C HIS A 437 -64.75 32.14 -96.99
N LYS A 438 -64.40 33.41 -97.24
CA LYS A 438 -63.51 33.76 -98.35
C LYS A 438 -62.09 33.23 -98.08
N HIS A 439 -61.31 33.04 -99.13
CA HIS A 439 -59.87 32.94 -99.01
C HIS A 439 -59.29 34.30 -98.68
N ASP A 440 -58.55 34.37 -97.57
CA ASP A 440 -57.74 35.55 -97.23
C ASP A 440 -56.37 35.42 -97.92
N PRO A 441 -55.92 36.42 -98.69
CA PRO A 441 -54.64 36.38 -99.36
C PRO A 441 -53.52 36.29 -98.32
N ARG A 442 -52.56 35.38 -98.52
CA ARG A 442 -51.31 35.40 -97.76
C ARG A 442 -50.46 36.59 -98.23
N LEU A 443 -50.69 37.75 -97.63
CA LEU A 443 -49.71 38.83 -97.63
C LEU A 443 -48.41 38.30 -96.99
N ASP A 444 -47.28 38.52 -97.64
CA ASP A 444 -45.99 37.95 -97.19
C ASP A 444 -45.54 38.63 -95.89
N GLU A 445 -45.61 37.87 -94.79
CA GLU A 445 -45.27 38.30 -93.43
C GLU A 445 -43.75 38.51 -93.29
N LEU A 446 -43.29 39.76 -93.37
CA LEU A 446 -41.87 40.13 -93.21
C LEU A 446 -41.57 41.09 -92.04
N ASP A 447 -42.58 41.76 -91.45
CA ASP A 447 -42.37 42.94 -90.58
C ASP A 447 -43.15 42.93 -89.23
N GLU A 448 -43.48 41.77 -88.63
CA GLU A 448 -44.26 41.68 -87.36
C GLU A 448 -43.57 40.95 -86.18
N GLU A 449 -42.30 41.26 -85.86
CA GLU A 449 -41.61 40.74 -84.65
C GLU A 449 -40.87 41.82 -83.80
N GLU A 450 -41.59 42.73 -83.11
CA GLU A 450 -40.95 43.61 -82.09
C GLU A 450 -41.70 43.80 -80.74
N ASP A 451 -43.04 43.94 -80.71
CA ASP A 451 -43.77 44.38 -79.49
C ASP A 451 -44.12 43.30 -78.44
N LYS A 452 -43.15 42.79 -77.64
CA LYS A 452 -43.42 41.77 -76.58
C LYS A 452 -42.74 41.90 -75.19
N GLU A 453 -42.15 43.03 -74.80
CA GLU A 453 -41.32 43.08 -73.57
C GLU A 453 -42.05 43.16 -72.20
N ASP A 454 -43.15 43.90 -72.05
CA ASP A 454 -43.49 44.52 -70.73
C ASP A 454 -44.24 43.64 -69.69
N LYS A 455 -44.09 42.31 -69.71
CA LYS A 455 -44.76 41.36 -68.78
C LYS A 455 -43.85 40.74 -67.70
N SER A 456 -42.63 41.23 -67.53
CA SER A 456 -41.58 40.59 -66.72
C SER A 456 -41.66 40.79 -65.19
N LYS A 457 -42.33 41.86 -64.72
CA LYS A 457 -42.15 42.48 -63.39
C LYS A 457 -42.56 41.65 -62.15
N HIS A 458 -43.11 40.44 -62.31
CA HIS A 458 -43.58 39.59 -61.18
C HIS A 458 -42.96 38.19 -61.09
N GLN A 459 -41.98 37.82 -61.93
CA GLN A 459 -41.38 36.49 -61.87
C GLN A 459 -40.48 36.30 -60.63
N ARG A 460 -40.69 35.20 -59.89
CA ARG A 460 -39.76 34.71 -58.85
C ARG A 460 -38.71 33.83 -59.50
N CYS A 461 -37.44 34.02 -59.15
CA CYS A 461 -36.35 33.18 -59.61
C CYS A 461 -36.54 31.71 -59.19
N SER A 462 -36.51 30.76 -60.13
CA SER A 462 -36.61 29.32 -59.84
C SER A 462 -35.50 28.84 -58.91
N SER A 463 -34.25 29.23 -59.17
CA SER A 463 -33.06 28.75 -58.44
C SER A 463 -32.97 29.20 -56.97
N CYS A 464 -33.56 30.34 -56.60
CA CYS A 464 -33.46 30.86 -55.22
C CYS A 464 -34.75 31.43 -54.59
N LYS A 465 -35.87 31.40 -55.31
CA LYS A 465 -37.21 31.88 -54.91
C LYS A 465 -37.33 33.38 -54.57
N GLY A 466 -36.25 34.16 -54.71
CA GLY A 466 -36.28 35.62 -54.61
C GLY A 466 -36.97 36.29 -55.81
N THR A 467 -37.53 37.48 -55.59
CA THR A 467 -38.03 38.38 -56.64
C THR A 467 -36.91 39.25 -57.22
N GLY A 468 -37.21 40.00 -58.29
CA GLY A 468 -36.32 41.04 -58.82
C GLY A 468 -35.16 40.57 -59.69
N HIS A 469 -35.11 39.30 -60.10
CA HIS A 469 -34.14 38.80 -61.08
C HIS A 469 -34.62 37.52 -61.77
N THR A 470 -34.23 37.35 -63.04
CA THR A 470 -34.48 36.12 -63.81
C THR A 470 -33.55 34.98 -63.35
N PRO A 471 -33.87 33.70 -63.64
CA PRO A 471 -32.97 32.58 -63.34
C PRO A 471 -31.56 32.75 -63.94
N ARG A 472 -31.47 33.25 -65.18
CA ARG A 472 -30.20 33.56 -65.87
C ARG A 472 -29.31 34.58 -65.13
N HIS A 473 -29.86 35.37 -64.22
CA HIS A 473 -29.13 36.36 -63.43
C HIS A 473 -29.11 36.08 -61.92
N CYS A 474 -29.57 34.91 -61.47
CA CYS A 474 -29.52 34.52 -60.06
C CYS A 474 -28.10 34.46 -59.50
N THR A 475 -27.80 35.33 -58.52
CA THR A 475 -26.50 35.37 -57.84
C THR A 475 -26.22 34.13 -57.00
N LYS A 476 -27.28 33.42 -56.58
CA LYS A 476 -27.25 32.22 -55.74
C LYS A 476 -27.28 30.90 -56.53
N ASP A 477 -27.23 30.94 -57.86
CA ASP A 477 -27.22 29.72 -58.69
C ASP A 477 -25.87 28.99 -58.58
N PRO A 478 -25.81 27.69 -58.26
CA PRO A 478 -24.56 26.94 -58.19
C PRO A 478 -23.95 26.61 -59.56
N ASN A 479 -24.71 26.70 -60.66
CA ASN A 479 -24.23 26.35 -61.98
C ASN A 479 -23.46 27.51 -62.63
N ALA A 480 -22.52 27.17 -63.52
CA ALA A 480 -21.81 28.14 -64.34
C ALA A 480 -22.66 28.60 -65.53
N ARG A 481 -22.73 29.91 -65.76
CA ARG A 481 -23.43 30.52 -66.90
C ARG A 481 -22.57 30.46 -68.17
N SER A 482 -23.13 29.98 -69.27
CA SER A 482 -22.44 29.75 -70.54
C SER A 482 -22.25 30.99 -71.43
N ALA A 483 -22.74 32.17 -71.02
CA ALA A 483 -22.79 33.39 -71.82
C ALA A 483 -22.28 34.64 -71.06
N ILE A 484 -21.38 34.45 -70.10
CA ILE A 484 -20.72 35.51 -69.32
C ILE A 484 -19.22 35.20 -69.27
N ASP A 485 -18.38 36.22 -69.11
CA ASP A 485 -16.94 36.04 -68.92
C ASP A 485 -16.63 35.06 -67.76
N LEU A 486 -15.70 34.15 -68.05
CA LEU A 486 -15.22 33.12 -67.13
C LEU A 486 -14.51 33.71 -65.91
N SER A 487 -13.95 34.93 -65.98
CA SER A 487 -13.31 35.58 -64.82
C SER A 487 -14.35 36.06 -63.80
N GLU A 488 -15.36 36.82 -64.25
CA GLU A 488 -16.44 37.31 -63.38
C GLU A 488 -17.25 36.15 -62.78
N GLU A 489 -17.65 35.17 -63.60
CA GLU A 489 -18.44 34.03 -63.15
C GLU A 489 -17.68 33.17 -62.12
N LYS A 490 -16.35 33.03 -62.28
CA LYS A 490 -15.47 32.36 -61.30
C LYS A 490 -15.37 33.14 -59.99
N GLU A 491 -15.49 34.47 -60.01
CA GLU A 491 -15.58 35.26 -58.77
C GLU A 491 -16.97 35.16 -58.12
N ARG A 492 -18.06 35.13 -58.91
CA ARG A 492 -19.43 34.88 -58.42
C ARG A 492 -19.52 33.55 -57.68
N LEU A 493 -18.99 32.47 -58.28
CA LEU A 493 -18.97 31.14 -57.66
C LEU A 493 -18.09 31.09 -56.40
N LYS A 494 -16.94 31.79 -56.35
CA LYS A 494 -16.15 31.96 -55.12
C LYS A 494 -16.93 32.68 -54.02
N LYS A 495 -17.62 33.79 -54.35
CA LYS A 495 -18.48 34.56 -53.42
C LYS A 495 -19.60 33.66 -52.86
N PHE A 496 -20.27 32.87 -53.70
CA PHE A 496 -21.29 31.90 -53.30
C PHE A 496 -20.73 30.82 -52.35
N HIS A 497 -19.61 30.17 -52.68
CA HIS A 497 -18.97 29.18 -51.80
C HIS A 497 -18.54 29.76 -50.44
N LYS A 498 -18.04 31.01 -50.42
CA LYS A 498 -17.64 31.71 -49.19
C LYS A 498 -18.84 32.08 -48.29
N GLN A 499 -20.02 32.30 -48.87
CA GLN A 499 -21.27 32.46 -48.11
C GLN A 499 -21.82 31.10 -47.61
N ARG A 500 -21.82 30.07 -48.46
CA ARG A 500 -22.31 28.72 -48.10
C ARG A 500 -21.49 28.07 -46.99
N THR A 501 -20.17 28.21 -47.03
CA THR A 501 -19.28 27.72 -45.95
C THR A 501 -19.51 28.46 -44.62
N LYS A 502 -19.67 29.79 -44.64
CA LYS A 502 -20.05 30.56 -43.44
C LYS A 502 -21.35 30.03 -42.81
N MET A 503 -22.42 29.88 -43.58
CA MET A 503 -23.68 29.30 -43.08
C MET A 503 -23.50 27.86 -42.56
N GLY A 504 -22.72 27.02 -43.24
CA GLY A 504 -22.38 25.68 -42.78
C GLY A 504 -21.71 25.67 -41.40
N THR A 505 -20.73 26.55 -41.17
CA THR A 505 -20.06 26.67 -39.86
C THR A 505 -20.97 27.19 -38.75
N MET A 506 -21.92 28.08 -39.06
CA MET A 506 -22.94 28.54 -38.09
C MET A 506 -23.90 27.41 -37.72
N ASN A 507 -24.40 26.67 -38.71
CA ASN A 507 -25.30 25.52 -38.47
C ASN A 507 -24.60 24.41 -37.68
N LEU A 508 -23.31 24.12 -37.96
CA LEU A 508 -22.54 23.14 -37.19
C LEU A 508 -22.33 23.58 -35.73
N LYS A 509 -22.05 24.87 -35.48
CA LYS A 509 -21.97 25.45 -34.12
C LYS A 509 -23.31 25.37 -33.38
N ASN A 510 -24.42 25.65 -34.06
CA ASN A 510 -25.76 25.54 -33.47
C ASN A 510 -26.10 24.07 -33.15
N HIS A 511 -25.73 23.13 -34.02
CA HIS A 511 -25.96 21.69 -33.82
C HIS A 511 -25.13 21.13 -32.64
N THR A 512 -23.85 21.50 -32.52
CA THR A 512 -23.02 21.13 -31.35
C THR A 512 -23.53 21.75 -30.06
N LYS A 513 -24.02 23.00 -30.08
CA LYS A 513 -24.66 23.63 -28.92
C LYS A 513 -25.95 22.90 -28.50
N LEU A 514 -26.77 22.45 -29.46
CA LEU A 514 -27.96 21.65 -29.19
C LEU A 514 -27.62 20.28 -28.58
N ILE A 515 -26.61 19.57 -29.12
CA ILE A 515 -26.12 18.30 -28.56
C ILE A 515 -25.63 18.49 -27.12
N GLY A 516 -24.85 19.54 -26.84
CA GLY A 516 -24.41 19.86 -25.48
C GLY A 516 -25.58 20.13 -24.52
N MET A 517 -26.65 20.78 -24.98
CA MET A 517 -27.87 20.98 -24.19
C MET A 517 -28.66 19.67 -23.95
N ILE A 518 -28.57 18.69 -24.86
CA ILE A 518 -29.18 17.36 -24.68
C ILE A 518 -28.35 16.54 -23.69
N GLN A 519 -27.03 16.46 -23.88
CA GLN A 519 -26.11 15.74 -22.99
C GLN A 519 -26.16 16.27 -21.55
N THR A 520 -26.21 17.59 -21.35
CA THR A 520 -26.33 18.19 -20.01
C THR A 520 -27.70 18.01 -19.36
N LYS A 521 -28.77 17.77 -20.15
CA LYS A 521 -30.06 17.33 -19.61
C LYS A 521 -30.02 15.86 -19.18
N LEU A 522 -29.47 14.97 -20.01
CA LEU A 522 -29.32 13.54 -19.70
C LEU A 522 -28.48 13.33 -18.43
N ALA A 523 -27.31 13.96 -18.34
CA ALA A 523 -26.45 13.86 -17.15
C ALA A 523 -27.08 14.43 -15.87
N LYS A 524 -28.01 15.39 -15.98
CA LYS A 524 -28.84 15.82 -14.83
C LYS A 524 -29.92 14.81 -14.47
N GLN A 525 -30.53 14.16 -15.47
CA GLN A 525 -31.55 13.13 -15.28
C GLN A 525 -30.96 11.87 -14.62
N GLU A 526 -29.77 11.44 -15.04
CA GLU A 526 -29.03 10.33 -14.40
C GLU A 526 -28.67 10.65 -12.94
N LYS A 527 -28.14 11.85 -12.66
CA LYS A 527 -27.88 12.33 -11.29
C LYS A 527 -29.15 12.44 -10.43
N SER A 528 -30.34 12.58 -11.03
CA SER A 528 -31.62 12.54 -10.32
C SER A 528 -32.17 11.11 -10.10
N ARG A 529 -31.70 10.12 -10.86
CA ARG A 529 -32.07 8.70 -10.70
C ARG A 529 -31.16 7.95 -9.72
N LEU A 530 -29.87 8.30 -9.66
CA LEU A 530 -28.91 7.71 -8.71
C LEU A 530 -29.02 8.37 -7.33
N GLY A 531 -30.06 7.98 -6.59
CA GLY A 531 -30.39 8.52 -5.28
C GLY A 531 -29.49 8.03 -4.14
N LYS A 532 -28.44 8.80 -3.82
CA LYS A 532 -27.73 8.86 -2.51
C LYS A 532 -27.18 7.58 -1.84
N SER A 533 -27.26 6.40 -2.44
CA SER A 533 -26.54 5.19 -1.99
C SER A 533 -25.46 4.77 -3.00
N ALA A 534 -24.38 4.18 -2.51
CA ALA A 534 -23.24 3.69 -3.29
C ALA A 534 -22.53 4.72 -4.20
N PHE A 535 -22.13 5.87 -3.66
CA PHE A 535 -21.08 6.69 -4.28
C PHE A 535 -19.70 6.12 -3.92
N ILE A 536 -19.31 5.01 -4.56
CA ILE A 536 -17.93 4.51 -4.52
C ILE A 536 -17.05 5.48 -5.31
N ASP A 537 -15.90 5.85 -4.77
CA ASP A 537 -15.13 6.98 -5.27
C ASP A 537 -14.38 6.67 -6.58
N ILE A 538 -14.93 7.17 -7.68
CA ILE A 538 -14.39 7.02 -9.04
C ILE A 538 -13.03 7.72 -9.20
N SER A 539 -12.62 8.62 -8.29
CA SER A 539 -11.26 9.21 -8.32
C SER A 539 -10.17 8.14 -8.17
N GLN A 540 -10.32 7.23 -7.20
CA GLN A 540 -9.36 6.16 -6.92
C GLN A 540 -9.16 5.20 -8.11
N TYR A 541 -10.18 5.03 -8.96
CA TYR A 541 -10.06 4.23 -10.18
C TYR A 541 -9.33 4.97 -11.31
N ARG A 542 -9.29 6.30 -11.27
CA ARG A 542 -8.66 7.14 -12.30
C ARG A 542 -7.15 7.24 -12.09
N ASP A 543 -6.69 7.31 -10.85
CA ASP A 543 -5.26 7.42 -10.53
C ASP A 543 -4.52 6.11 -10.82
N ASN A 544 -5.16 4.96 -10.52
CA ASN A 544 -4.67 3.64 -10.91
C ASN A 544 -4.49 3.47 -12.45
N LEU A 545 -5.31 4.14 -13.27
CA LEU A 545 -5.15 4.13 -14.73
C LEU A 545 -3.98 5.01 -15.20
N ASN A 546 -3.75 6.17 -14.58
CA ASN A 546 -2.63 7.05 -14.94
C ASN A 546 -1.26 6.39 -14.67
N ILE A 547 -1.11 5.70 -13.53
CA ILE A 547 0.12 4.97 -13.19
C ILE A 547 0.45 3.92 -14.27
N LYS A 548 -0.57 3.22 -14.79
CA LYS A 548 -0.40 2.17 -15.81
C LYS A 548 0.02 2.68 -17.19
N TYR A 549 -0.21 3.97 -17.50
CA TYR A 549 0.30 4.60 -18.73
C TYR A 549 1.69 5.25 -18.56
N ALA A 550 1.99 5.78 -17.37
CA ALA A 550 3.29 6.43 -17.10
C ALA A 550 4.48 5.47 -17.29
N TYR A 551 4.31 4.19 -16.96
CA TYR A 551 5.39 3.19 -17.08
C TYR A 551 5.74 2.77 -18.52
N ASN A 552 4.94 3.15 -19.52
CA ASN A 552 5.05 2.62 -20.89
C ASN A 552 5.64 3.62 -21.91
N MET A 553 6.40 4.62 -21.44
CA MET A 553 7.02 5.66 -22.28
C MET A 553 8.56 5.75 -22.19
N ASN A 554 9.19 4.99 -21.29
CA ASN A 554 10.65 5.03 -21.08
C ASN A 554 11.41 3.86 -21.75
N SER A 555 10.88 3.29 -22.85
CA SER A 555 11.51 2.16 -23.56
C SER A 555 11.43 2.32 -25.09
N SER A 556 12.08 3.37 -25.62
CA SER A 556 12.24 3.58 -27.07
C SER A 556 13.45 4.46 -27.39
N ASP A 557 14.65 4.01 -26.98
CA ASP A 557 15.92 4.53 -27.49
C ASP A 557 17.01 3.43 -27.49
N MET A 558 16.94 2.53 -28.48
CA MET A 558 18.00 1.58 -28.84
C MET A 558 17.97 1.30 -30.35
N LEU A 559 18.75 2.07 -31.11
CA LEU A 559 18.93 1.88 -32.55
C LEU A 559 20.04 0.85 -32.82
N ILE A 560 19.69 -0.31 -33.38
CA ILE A 560 20.66 -1.32 -33.87
C ILE A 560 20.77 -1.23 -35.40
N PRO A 561 21.92 -0.81 -35.96
CA PRO A 561 22.11 -0.71 -37.41
C PRO A 561 22.65 -2.03 -38.01
N HIS A 562 21.78 -2.84 -38.61
CA HIS A 562 22.23 -3.95 -39.46
C HIS A 562 22.81 -3.44 -40.80
N LYS A 563 23.95 -4.01 -41.20
CA LYS A 563 24.63 -3.79 -42.49
C LYS A 563 24.92 -5.14 -43.18
N SER A 564 25.44 -5.08 -44.41
CA SER A 564 25.66 -6.19 -45.37
C SER A 564 24.38 -6.59 -46.14
N TYR A 565 24.38 -6.86 -47.45
CA TYR A 565 25.39 -6.78 -48.54
C TYR A 565 24.64 -6.47 -49.88
N SER A 566 25.25 -6.07 -51.00
CA SER A 566 26.52 -5.37 -51.34
C SER A 566 26.59 -5.22 -52.87
N PHE A 567 27.16 -4.12 -53.42
CA PHE A 567 27.95 -4.11 -54.67
C PHE A 567 28.48 -2.70 -55.03
N LYS A 568 29.78 -2.60 -55.37
CA LYS A 568 30.48 -1.55 -56.18
C LYS A 568 30.31 -0.05 -55.79
N SER A 569 31.31 0.83 -55.91
CA SER A 569 32.76 0.72 -56.18
C SER A 569 33.40 2.12 -56.13
N LEU A 570 34.60 2.29 -55.56
CA LEU A 570 35.72 3.16 -56.00
C LEU A 570 36.76 3.35 -54.85
N LYS A 571 38.03 3.53 -55.25
CA LYS A 571 39.16 4.33 -54.67
C LYS A 571 39.10 4.67 -53.16
N ARG A 572 40.05 4.19 -52.35
CA ARG A 572 41.39 4.77 -52.08
C ARG A 572 41.35 6.19 -51.49
N ASP A 573 41.87 6.37 -50.27
CA ASP A 573 43.21 6.94 -49.97
C ASP A 573 43.54 6.77 -48.46
N ASP A 574 44.76 7.14 -48.03
CA ASP A 574 45.39 6.71 -46.76
C ASP A 574 45.35 7.72 -45.58
N SER A 575 45.13 7.22 -44.35
CA SER A 575 45.63 7.71 -43.04
C SER A 575 44.98 6.85 -41.92
N ARG A 576 45.64 6.26 -40.90
CA ARG A 576 46.85 6.51 -40.08
C ARG A 576 46.63 7.49 -38.92
N SER A 577 47.16 7.12 -37.73
CA SER A 577 47.06 7.80 -36.41
C SER A 577 45.67 7.74 -35.74
N GLU A 578 45.50 7.73 -34.41
CA GLU A 578 46.31 7.20 -33.29
C GLU A 578 45.46 7.14 -32.00
N ILE A 579 45.92 6.35 -31.02
CA ILE A 579 45.85 6.48 -29.55
C ILE A 579 44.78 7.43 -28.93
N GLY A 580 43.97 6.92 -27.99
CA GLY A 580 43.14 7.78 -27.12
C GLY A 580 42.21 7.06 -26.13
N SER A 581 42.74 6.59 -24.99
CA SER A 581 41.96 6.39 -23.75
C SER A 581 42.19 7.60 -22.83
N PRO A 582 41.23 7.99 -21.97
CA PRO A 582 41.31 7.50 -20.58
C PRO A 582 39.96 7.31 -19.85
N GLU A 583 40.06 6.71 -18.65
CA GLU A 583 39.34 6.94 -17.38
C GLU A 583 37.82 7.29 -17.39
N LEU A 584 36.94 6.56 -16.71
CA LEU A 584 36.81 6.37 -15.25
C LEU A 584 36.64 7.67 -14.43
N SER A 585 35.38 8.04 -14.16
CA SER A 585 35.03 8.88 -13.00
C SER A 585 33.75 8.35 -12.34
N ALA A 586 33.82 7.99 -11.06
CA ALA A 586 32.64 7.55 -10.31
C ALA A 586 31.80 8.74 -9.82
N ILE A 587 30.48 8.58 -9.79
CA ILE A 587 29.57 9.52 -9.11
C ILE A 587 28.89 8.81 -7.94
N HIS A 588 29.32 9.16 -6.73
CA HIS A 588 28.54 8.89 -5.53
C HIS A 588 27.28 9.77 -5.54
N HIS A 589 26.12 9.18 -5.27
CA HIS A 589 25.04 9.93 -4.64
C HIS A 589 24.39 9.13 -3.51
N ARG A 590 24.69 9.55 -2.27
CA ARG A 590 23.84 9.21 -1.12
C ARG A 590 22.52 9.98 -1.25
N LYS A 591 21.42 9.30 -1.02
CA LYS A 591 20.25 9.82 -0.30
C LYS A 591 19.83 8.78 0.73
N SER A 592 19.12 9.21 1.77
CA SER A 592 18.76 8.41 2.93
C SER A 592 17.42 8.90 3.45
N ILE A 593 16.62 7.99 4.04
CA ILE A 593 15.37 8.30 4.78
C ILE A 593 14.27 8.71 3.75
N GLU A 594 13.03 8.22 3.80
CA GLU A 594 12.16 7.88 4.94
C GLU A 594 11.61 6.43 4.94
N ASN A 595 11.14 5.99 6.11
CA ASN A 595 10.35 4.77 6.29
C ASN A 595 8.86 5.13 6.37
N GLU A 596 7.99 4.44 5.63
CA GLU A 596 6.61 4.21 6.05
C GLU A 596 6.28 2.72 5.84
N ASN A 597 5.62 2.12 6.83
CA ASN A 597 5.25 0.70 6.84
C ASN A 597 3.80 0.51 6.40
N PHE A 598 3.51 -0.59 5.72
CA PHE A 598 2.35 -1.43 6.03
C PHE A 598 2.62 -2.89 5.70
#